data_AF-A0A9D1EPG9-F1
#
_entry.id   AF-A0A9D1EPG9-F1
#
_cell.length_a   1.000
_cell.length_b   1.000
_cell.length_c   1.000
_cell.angle_alpha   90.00
_cell.angle_beta   90.00
_cell.angle_gamma   90.00
#
_symmetry.space_group_name_H-M   'P 1'
#
loop_
_entity.id
_entity.type
_entity.pdbx_description
1 polymer ?
#
loop_
_entity_poly.entity_id
_entity_poly.type
_entity_poly.pdbx_seq_one_letter_code
_entity_poly.pdbx_strand_id
1 'polypeptide(L)'
;MCRRRRNKFISRQNLKSSTDESDIYIMMLRYFDYRGKLGDYPIISSDEALELLGEGKYITSVAQYDFPGTEYAGMVELVYSVTDLEEYYIPYYRFYVEIPEGAEDDKKLYGAYYVPAVRQEYISDMTVWDGHFNN
;
A
#
# COMPACT_ATOMS: atom_id res chain seq x y z
N MET A 1 30.60 -1.31 33.55
CA MET A 1 30.61 -0.30 32.47
C MET A 1 30.09 -0.97 31.20
N CYS A 2 28.77 -0.97 30.96
CA CYS A 2 28.14 -1.72 29.87
C CYS A 2 27.94 -0.80 28.66
N ARG A 3 28.64 -1.07 27.55
CA ARG A 3 28.49 -0.34 26.28
C ARG A 3 27.14 -0.71 25.64
N ARG A 4 26.13 0.15 25.81
CA ARG A 4 24.89 0.14 25.00
C ARG A 4 25.28 0.30 23.52
N ARG A 5 25.16 -0.78 22.74
CA ARG A 5 25.14 -0.70 21.28
C ARG A 5 23.92 0.13 20.90
N ARG A 6 24.15 1.33 20.36
CA ARG A 6 23.10 2.13 19.72
C ARG A 6 22.73 1.40 18.44
N ASN A 7 21.65 0.61 18.49
CA ASN A 7 20.99 0.16 17.27
C ASN A 7 20.59 1.40 16.48
N LYS A 8 21.10 1.52 15.25
CA LYS A 8 20.64 2.52 14.29
C LYS A 8 19.21 2.13 13.91
N PHE A 9 18.24 2.75 14.55
CA PHE A 9 16.85 2.69 14.12
C PHE A 9 16.76 3.43 12.79
N ILE A 10 16.38 2.72 11.72
CA ILE A 10 16.01 3.35 10.46
C ILE A 10 14.59 3.88 10.66
N SER A 11 14.46 5.16 11.04
CA SER A 11 13.17 5.83 11.01
C SER A 11 12.91 6.31 9.58
N ARG A 12 11.98 5.67 8.88
CA ARG A 12 11.39 6.27 7.67
C ARG A 12 10.36 7.29 8.12
N GLN A 13 10.50 8.53 7.63
CA GLN A 13 9.54 9.60 7.84
C GLN A 13 8.79 9.79 6.53
N ASN A 14 7.46 9.70 6.56
CA ASN A 14 6.64 10.08 5.42
C ASN A 14 6.36 11.58 5.53
N LEU A 15 6.93 12.36 4.60
CA LEU A 15 6.69 13.79 4.49
C LEU A 15 5.52 14.01 3.52
N LYS A 16 4.41 14.56 4.02
CA LYS A 16 3.38 15.17 3.18
C LYS A 16 3.48 16.68 3.32
N SER A 17 3.67 17.37 2.20
CA SER A 17 3.63 18.83 2.09
C SER A 17 2.50 19.21 1.14
N SER A 18 1.64 20.13 1.57
CA SER A 18 0.67 20.80 0.69
C SER A 18 1.18 22.21 0.38
N THR A 19 1.13 22.59 -0.89
CA THR A 19 1.59 23.90 -1.36
C THR A 19 0.48 24.57 -2.16
N ASP A 20 0.21 25.84 -1.85
CA ASP A 20 -0.39 26.78 -2.78
C ASP A 20 0.54 28.00 -2.86
N GLU A 21 0.70 28.56 -4.07
CA GLU A 21 1.55 29.74 -4.35
C GLU A 21 2.91 29.81 -3.61
N SER A 22 3.63 28.68 -3.56
CA SER A 22 5.01 28.55 -3.05
C SER A 22 5.24 28.69 -1.54
N ASP A 23 4.19 28.72 -0.72
CA ASP A 23 4.30 28.65 0.74
C ASP A 23 3.91 27.25 1.28
N ILE A 24 4.74 26.70 2.18
CA ILE A 24 4.46 25.41 2.86
C ILE A 24 3.50 25.68 4.02
N TYR A 25 2.24 25.31 3.86
CA TYR A 25 1.22 25.57 4.88
C TYR A 25 1.23 24.53 6.01
N ILE A 26 1.46 23.25 5.69
CA ILE A 26 1.45 22.15 6.67
C ILE A 26 2.54 21.13 6.34
N MET A 27 3.38 20.83 7.34
CA MET A 27 4.29 19.70 7.32
C MET A 27 3.83 18.68 8.37
N MET A 28 3.30 17.54 7.91
CA MET A 28 2.93 16.43 8.81
C MET A 28 4.05 15.41 8.87
N LEU A 29 4.65 15.25 10.06
CA LEU A 29 5.61 14.19 10.35
C LEU A 29 4.87 13.04 11.03
N ARG A 30 4.69 11.93 10.33
CA ARG A 30 4.20 10.69 10.94
C ARG A 30 5.37 9.87 11.46
N TYR A 31 5.40 9.68 12.78
CA TYR A 31 6.37 8.81 13.45
C TYR A 31 5.77 7.41 13.55
N PHE A 32 6.26 6.51 12.71
CA PHE A 32 5.99 5.09 12.86
C PHE A 32 7.07 4.47 13.74
N ASP A 33 6.65 3.90 14.87
CA ASP A 33 7.56 3.19 15.76
C ASP A 33 7.73 1.75 15.24
N TYR A 34 8.71 1.56 14.35
CA TYR A 34 9.10 0.26 13.81
C TYR A 34 9.75 -0.62 14.90
N ARG A 35 8.98 -1.03 15.90
CA ARG A 35 9.45 -1.87 17.01
C ARG A 35 9.65 -3.31 16.57
N GLY A 36 10.73 -3.53 15.81
CA GLY A 36 11.28 -4.85 15.54
C GLY A 36 10.66 -5.58 14.35
N LYS A 37 11.49 -6.40 13.70
CA LYS A 37 11.08 -7.31 12.64
C LYS A 37 10.44 -8.55 13.29
N LEU A 38 9.21 -8.89 12.90
CA LEU A 38 8.50 -10.05 13.42
C LEU A 38 9.07 -11.38 12.90
N GLY A 39 9.53 -11.38 11.65
CA GLY A 39 10.08 -12.56 11.00
C GLY A 39 10.44 -12.30 9.53
N ASP A 40 11.03 -13.31 8.91
CA ASP A 40 11.25 -13.41 7.47
C ASP A 40 10.15 -14.29 6.87
N TYR A 41 9.18 -13.67 6.22
CA TYR A 41 8.10 -14.37 5.54
C TYR A 41 8.37 -14.42 4.04
N PRO A 42 8.19 -15.58 3.38
CA PRO A 42 8.35 -15.67 1.94
C PRO A 42 7.29 -14.83 1.25
N ILE A 43 7.72 -14.02 0.28
CA ILE A 43 6.84 -13.23 -0.57
C ILE A 43 6.59 -13.94 -1.91
N ILE A 44 5.41 -13.74 -2.47
CA ILE A 44 5.04 -14.15 -3.83
C ILE A 44 5.71 -13.23 -4.86
N SER A 45 5.78 -13.69 -6.10
CA SER A 45 6.19 -12.88 -7.25
C SER A 45 5.11 -11.87 -7.66
N SER A 46 5.49 -10.87 -8.46
CA SER A 46 4.52 -9.91 -9.02
C SER A 46 3.51 -10.58 -9.96
N ASP A 47 3.90 -11.65 -10.64
CA ASP A 47 3.04 -12.37 -11.58
C ASP A 47 1.98 -13.18 -10.82
N GLU A 48 2.39 -13.90 -9.77
CA GLU A 48 1.44 -14.56 -8.85
C GLU A 48 0.50 -13.55 -8.19
N ALA A 49 0.99 -12.36 -7.84
CA ALA A 49 0.15 -11.30 -7.31
C ALA A 49 -0.86 -10.76 -8.34
N LEU A 50 -0.51 -10.74 -9.63
CA LEU A 50 -1.41 -10.35 -10.71
C LEU A 50 -2.50 -11.41 -10.93
N GLU A 51 -2.17 -12.70 -10.79
CA GLU A 51 -3.17 -13.78 -10.81
C GLU A 51 -4.17 -13.62 -9.65
N LEU A 52 -3.69 -13.38 -8.43
CA LEU A 52 -4.54 -13.11 -7.27
C LEU A 52 -5.42 -11.86 -7.45
N LEU A 53 -4.90 -10.82 -8.10
CA LEU A 53 -5.69 -9.64 -8.48
C LEU A 53 -6.86 -10.04 -9.38
N GLY A 54 -6.62 -10.86 -10.40
CA GLY A 54 -7.64 -11.39 -11.31
C GLY A 54 -8.67 -12.30 -10.62
N GLU A 55 -8.28 -12.99 -9.54
CA GLU A 55 -9.19 -13.78 -8.70
C GLU A 55 -10.05 -12.93 -7.74
N GLY A 56 -9.86 -11.61 -7.71
CA GLY A 56 -10.57 -10.72 -6.79
C GLY A 56 -9.99 -10.67 -5.38
N LYS A 57 -8.79 -11.22 -5.15
CA LYS A 57 -8.12 -11.24 -3.84
C LYS A 57 -7.28 -9.99 -3.64
N TYR A 58 -7.95 -8.84 -3.61
CA TYR A 58 -7.30 -7.56 -3.47
C TYR A 58 -8.08 -6.60 -2.57
N ILE A 59 -7.37 -5.54 -2.22
CA ILE A 59 -7.85 -4.35 -1.55
C ILE A 59 -7.78 -3.19 -2.55
N THR A 60 -8.74 -2.26 -2.58
CA THR A 60 -8.71 -1.14 -3.53
C THR A 60 -8.97 0.21 -2.87
N SER A 61 -8.35 1.27 -3.39
CA SER A 61 -8.65 2.66 -3.00
C SER A 61 -9.81 3.28 -3.77
N VAL A 62 -10.39 2.55 -4.73
CA VAL A 62 -11.43 3.03 -5.64
C VAL A 62 -12.59 2.04 -5.66
N ALA A 63 -13.20 1.85 -4.49
CA ALA A 63 -14.33 0.94 -4.31
C ALA A 63 -15.60 1.39 -5.08
N GLN A 64 -15.63 2.61 -5.61
CA GLN A 64 -16.77 3.10 -6.40
C GLN A 64 -16.85 2.57 -7.84
N TYR A 65 -15.78 1.95 -8.35
CA TYR A 65 -15.74 1.38 -9.70
C TYR A 65 -15.53 -0.12 -9.64
N ASP A 66 -16.12 -0.83 -10.60
CA ASP A 66 -15.86 -2.26 -10.79
C ASP A 66 -14.42 -2.46 -11.29
N PHE A 67 -13.84 -3.62 -10.97
CA PHE A 67 -12.49 -3.93 -11.44
C PHE A 67 -12.51 -4.22 -12.94
N PRO A 68 -11.81 -3.41 -13.76
CA PRO A 68 -11.93 -3.49 -15.22
C PRO A 68 -11.18 -4.67 -15.84
N GLY A 69 -10.35 -5.37 -15.05
CA GLY A 69 -9.55 -6.51 -15.49
C GLY A 69 -8.05 -6.29 -15.34
N THR A 70 -7.29 -7.38 -15.35
CA THR A 70 -5.83 -7.37 -15.19
C THR A 70 -5.10 -6.83 -16.42
N GLU A 71 -5.75 -6.82 -17.59
CA GLU A 71 -5.22 -6.25 -18.83
C GLU A 71 -5.02 -4.72 -18.76
N TYR A 72 -5.73 -4.05 -17.85
CA TYR A 72 -5.59 -2.62 -17.60
C TYR A 72 -4.53 -2.30 -16.53
N ALA A 73 -3.87 -3.32 -15.97
CA ALA A 73 -2.79 -3.13 -15.02
C ALA A 73 -1.54 -2.60 -15.73
N GLY A 74 -1.10 -1.39 -15.38
CA GLY A 74 0.05 -0.73 -16.00
C GLY A 74 1.33 -0.91 -15.19
N MET A 75 1.37 -0.30 -13.99
CA MET A 75 2.56 -0.27 -13.13
C MET A 75 2.33 -1.09 -11.86
N VAL A 76 3.35 -1.82 -11.42
CA VAL A 76 3.37 -2.55 -10.16
C VAL A 76 4.51 -2.08 -9.26
N GLU A 77 4.22 -1.92 -7.97
CA GLU A 77 5.21 -1.54 -6.96
C GLU A 77 5.08 -2.43 -5.72
N LEU A 78 6.20 -2.73 -5.06
CA LEU A 78 6.20 -3.35 -3.74
C LEU A 78 6.21 -2.25 -2.67
N VAL A 79 5.13 -2.14 -1.90
CA VAL A 79 4.94 -1.11 -0.88
C VAL A 79 4.68 -1.74 0.47
N TYR A 80 5.06 -1.07 1.55
CA TYR A 80 4.52 -1.38 2.88
C TYR A 80 3.30 -0.50 3.08
N SER A 81 2.13 -1.12 3.28
CA SER A 81 0.98 -0.36 3.78
C SER A 81 1.30 -0.01 5.23
N VAL A 82 1.28 1.28 5.53
CA VAL A 82 1.53 1.78 6.89
C VAL A 82 0.36 2.67 7.23
N THR A 83 -0.70 2.06 7.74
CA THR A 83 -1.81 2.80 8.34
C THR A 83 -1.56 2.94 9.84
N ASP A 84 -2.05 4.02 10.44
CA ASP A 84 -1.94 4.24 11.89
C ASP A 84 -2.85 3.26 12.69
N LEU A 85 -3.65 2.43 11.99
CA LEU A 85 -4.60 1.48 12.56
C LEU A 85 -4.07 0.04 12.63
N GLU A 86 -2.99 -0.27 11.89
CA GLU A 86 -2.43 -1.62 11.82
C GLU A 86 -1.37 -1.84 12.90
N GLU A 87 -1.52 -2.93 13.67
CA GLU A 87 -0.51 -3.39 14.64
C GLU A 87 0.72 -3.99 13.93
N TYR A 88 0.52 -4.55 12.73
CA TYR A 88 1.53 -5.25 11.95
C TYR A 88 1.65 -4.68 10.54
N TYR A 89 2.87 -4.35 10.12
CA TYR A 89 3.15 -3.85 8.78
C TYR A 89 3.60 -5.00 7.87
N ILE A 90 2.80 -5.30 6.85
CA ILE A 90 3.13 -6.29 5.82
C ILE A 90 3.32 -5.63 4.44
N PRO A 91 4.15 -6.21 3.57
CA PRO A 91 4.31 -5.73 2.22
C PRO A 91 3.12 -6.12 1.32
N TYR A 92 2.80 -5.25 0.37
CA TYR A 92 1.78 -5.39 -0.66
C TYR A 92 2.36 -5.09 -2.03
N TYR A 93 1.91 -5.81 -3.05
CA TYR A 93 2.00 -5.35 -4.42
C TYR A 93 0.87 -4.36 -4.70
N ARG A 94 1.22 -3.14 -5.11
CA ARG A 94 0.29 -2.10 -5.55
C ARG A 94 0.29 -2.04 -7.07
N PHE A 95 -0.84 -2.41 -7.68
CA PHE A 95 -1.11 -2.30 -9.09
C PHE A 95 -1.86 -1.00 -9.38
N TYR A 96 -1.36 -0.24 -10.36
CA TYR A 96 -2.06 0.89 -10.94
C TYR A 96 -2.83 0.42 -12.16
N VAL A 97 -4.15 0.35 -12.04
CA VAL A 97 -5.06 -0.18 -13.05
C VAL A 97 -5.85 0.97 -13.64
N GLU A 98 -5.82 1.11 -14.97
CA GLU A 98 -6.61 2.13 -15.67
C GLU A 98 -8.10 1.82 -15.53
N ILE A 99 -8.91 2.83 -15.20
CA ILE A 99 -10.37 2.69 -15.05
C ILE A 99 -11.04 3.48 -16.18
N PRO A 100 -11.46 2.83 -17.27
CA PRO A 100 -12.04 3.50 -18.42
C PRO A 100 -13.32 4.26 -18.08
N GLU A 101 -14.13 3.71 -17.16
CA GLU A 101 -15.43 4.25 -16.75
C GLU A 101 -15.33 5.57 -15.99
N GLY A 102 -14.20 5.80 -15.32
CA GLY A 102 -13.92 7.03 -14.56
C GLY A 102 -13.04 8.03 -15.29
N ALA A 103 -12.74 7.79 -16.58
CA ALA A 103 -11.97 8.73 -17.39
C ALA A 103 -12.79 10.01 -17.67
N GLU A 104 -12.12 11.15 -17.63
CA GLU A 104 -12.65 12.43 -18.12
C GLU A 104 -12.04 12.72 -19.50
N ASP A 105 -12.68 13.59 -20.29
CA ASP A 105 -12.11 14.01 -21.59
C ASP A 105 -10.66 14.49 -21.40
N ASP A 106 -9.74 13.84 -22.14
CA ASP A 106 -8.29 14.02 -22.12
C ASP A 106 -7.53 13.54 -20.87
N LYS A 107 -8.17 12.86 -19.92
CA LYS A 107 -7.52 12.35 -18.69
C LYS A 107 -7.88 10.89 -18.39
N LYS A 108 -6.85 10.10 -18.10
CA LYS A 108 -7.00 8.73 -17.62
C LYS A 108 -7.13 8.70 -16.10
N LEU A 109 -8.05 7.89 -15.60
CA LEU A 109 -8.15 7.56 -14.18
C LEU A 109 -7.40 6.25 -13.91
N TYR A 110 -6.60 6.22 -12.85
CA TYR A 110 -5.94 5.01 -12.36
C TYR A 110 -6.37 4.70 -10.93
N GLY A 111 -6.81 3.47 -10.70
CA GLY A 111 -7.07 2.89 -9.40
C GLY A 111 -5.86 2.20 -8.81
N ALA A 112 -5.65 2.29 -7.50
CA ALA A 112 -4.64 1.53 -6.80
C ALA A 112 -5.27 0.28 -6.17
N TYR A 113 -4.79 -0.89 -6.61
CA TYR A 113 -5.21 -2.21 -6.13
C TYR A 113 -4.04 -2.87 -5.41
N TYR A 114 -4.28 -3.41 -4.22
CA TYR A 114 -3.29 -3.91 -3.29
C TYR A 114 -3.49 -5.40 -3.08
N VAL A 115 -2.45 -6.17 -3.35
CA VAL A 115 -2.42 -7.62 -3.11
C VAL A 115 -1.33 -7.90 -2.06
N PRO A 116 -1.61 -8.61 -0.96
CA PRO A 116 -0.59 -8.97 0.01
C PRO A 116 0.57 -9.70 -0.66
N ALA A 117 1.80 -9.22 -0.44
CA ALA A 117 2.97 -9.86 -1.02
C ALA A 117 3.39 -11.10 -0.22
N VAL A 118 3.00 -11.20 1.05
CA VAL A 118 3.25 -12.40 1.86
C VAL A 118 2.31 -13.52 1.43
N ARG A 119 2.80 -14.76 1.39
CA ARG A 119 1.96 -15.91 1.05
C ARG A 119 0.75 -16.02 1.99
N GLN A 120 -0.41 -16.29 1.39
CA GLN A 120 -1.70 -16.39 2.09
C GLN A 120 -1.70 -17.37 3.27
N GLU A 121 -0.91 -18.45 3.22
CA GLU A 121 -0.79 -19.43 4.31
C GLU A 121 -0.29 -18.83 5.64
N TYR A 122 0.36 -17.66 5.60
CA TYR A 122 0.84 -16.93 6.78
C TYR A 122 -0.08 -15.77 7.19
N ILE A 123 -1.20 -15.57 6.49
CA ILE A 123 -2.15 -14.48 6.72
C ILE A 123 -3.47 -15.08 7.19
N SER A 124 -3.75 -14.95 8.48
CA SER A 124 -4.91 -15.56 9.14
C SER A 124 -6.25 -14.87 8.86
N ASP A 125 -6.25 -13.65 8.34
CA ASP A 125 -7.47 -12.89 8.03
C ASP A 125 -7.19 -11.92 6.86
N MET A 126 -7.48 -12.35 5.62
CA MET A 126 -7.55 -11.42 4.48
C MET A 126 -8.94 -10.81 4.33
N THR A 127 -9.90 -11.29 5.11
CA THR A 127 -11.28 -10.82 5.06
C THR A 127 -11.44 -9.51 5.83
N VAL A 128 -11.84 -8.49 5.09
CA VAL A 128 -12.39 -7.20 5.55
C VAL A 128 -11.34 -6.12 5.90
N TRP A 129 -10.59 -5.67 4.90
CA TRP A 129 -10.31 -4.23 4.83
C TRP A 129 -11.35 -3.60 3.91
N ASP A 130 -12.14 -2.66 4.44
CA ASP A 130 -13.36 -2.10 3.83
C ASP A 130 -13.10 -0.92 2.88
N GLY A 131 -11.85 -0.69 2.47
CA GLY A 131 -11.54 0.34 1.48
C GLY A 131 -11.65 1.78 1.99
N HIS A 132 -12.10 2.00 3.23
CA HIS A 132 -12.39 3.35 3.71
C HIS A 132 -11.11 4.09 4.10
N PHE A 133 -10.67 5.01 3.24
CA PHE A 133 -9.90 6.16 3.66
C PHE A 133 -10.87 7.10 4.39
N ASN A 134 -10.64 7.30 5.70
CA ASN A 134 -11.47 8.22 6.48
C ASN A 134 -11.38 9.63 5.86
N ASN A 135 -12.56 10.19 5.56
CA ASN A 135 -12.82 11.54 5.06
C ASN A 135 -12.56 12.59 6.16
#